data_AF-A0A3A9C2C2-F1
#
_entry.id   AF-A0A3A9C2C2-F1
#
_cell.length_a   1.000
_cell.length_b   1.000
_cell.length_c   1.000
_cell.angle_alpha   90.00
_cell.angle_beta   90.00
_cell.angle_gamma   90.00
#
_symmetry.space_group_name_H-M   'P 1'
#
loop_
_entity.id
_entity.type
_entity.pdbx_description
1 polymer ?
#
loop_
_entity_poly.entity_id
_entity_poly.type
_entity_poly.pdbx_seq_one_letter_code
_entity_poly.pdbx_strand_id
1 'polypeptide(L)'
;MTGGIIEMDVHGLNGQQAYEAIIKEVKTAGKAVYRIRVIHGFHGGTRLRSMIREEFGYEREPRVKRIETGMNQGITELVLREF
;
A
#
# COMPACT_ATOMS: atom_id res chain seq x y z
N MET A 1 -6.88 -19.75 -3.40
CA MET A 1 -6.04 -18.62 -3.88
C MET A 1 -6.75 -17.34 -3.45
N THR A 2 -6.23 -16.65 -2.44
CA THR A 2 -6.72 -15.32 -2.06
C THR A 2 -6.62 -14.42 -3.30
N GLY A 3 -7.78 -14.13 -3.89
CA GLY A 3 -7.88 -13.62 -5.26
C GLY A 3 -7.22 -12.26 -5.40
N GLY A 4 -6.13 -12.18 -6.16
CA GLY A 4 -5.58 -10.92 -6.68
C GLY A 4 -5.22 -9.83 -5.65
N ILE A 5 -5.24 -10.12 -4.36
CA ILE A 5 -4.94 -9.17 -3.29
C ILE A 5 -3.76 -9.70 -2.51
N ILE A 6 -2.74 -8.87 -2.36
CA ILE A 6 -1.61 -9.11 -1.46
C ILE A 6 -1.85 -8.29 -0.20
N GLU A 7 -1.73 -8.92 0.96
CA GLU A 7 -1.78 -8.22 2.26
C GLU A 7 -0.38 -8.14 2.83
N MET A 8 0.01 -6.96 3.31
CA MET A 8 1.30 -6.75 3.96
C MET A 8 1.15 -5.91 5.23
N ASP A 9 1.80 -6.35 6.30
CA ASP A 9 1.85 -5.64 7.57
C ASP A 9 3.18 -4.88 7.69
N VAL A 10 3.07 -3.57 7.87
CA VAL A 10 4.19 -2.64 8.08
C VAL A 10 4.05 -1.89 9.41
N HIS A 11 3.12 -2.31 10.27
CA HIS A 11 2.93 -1.72 11.58
C HIS A 11 4.23 -1.78 12.40
N GLY A 12 4.58 -0.68 13.06
CA GLY A 12 5.80 -0.56 13.87
C GLY A 12 7.07 -0.29 13.06
N LEU A 13 7.03 -0.34 11.73
CA LEU A 13 8.14 0.10 10.89
C LEU A 13 8.24 1.62 10.86
N ASN A 14 9.46 2.13 10.67
CA ASN A 14 9.65 3.53 10.33
C ASN A 14 9.29 3.78 8.85
N GLY A 15 9.16 5.05 8.46
CA GLY A 15 8.74 5.43 7.11
C GLY A 15 9.63 4.88 5.99
N GLN A 16 10.95 4.87 6.18
CA GLN A 16 11.89 4.35 5.18
C GLN A 16 11.74 2.83 5.00
N GLN A 17 11.69 2.10 6.11
CA GLN A 17 11.51 0.63 6.09
C GLN A 17 10.18 0.24 5.44
N ALA A 18 9.10 0.94 5.79
CA ALA A 18 7.80 0.72 5.19
C ALA A 18 7.81 1.04 3.68
N TYR A 19 8.41 2.16 3.28
CA TYR A 19 8.57 2.50 1.87
C TYR A 19 9.29 1.40 1.08
N GLU A 20 10.45 0.95 1.56
CA GLU A 20 11.26 -0.08 0.91
C GLU A 20 10.50 -1.42 0.77
N ALA A 21 9.75 -1.81 1.79
CA ALA A 21 8.91 -2.99 1.74
C ALA A 21 7.80 -2.84 0.68
N ILE A 22 7.08 -1.73 0.70
CA ILE A 22 5.93 -1.48 -0.18
C ILE A 22 6.38 -1.36 -1.64
N ILE A 23 7.44 -0.59 -1.94
CA ILE A 23 7.92 -0.39 -3.31
C ILE A 23 8.44 -1.69 -3.92
N LYS A 24 9.08 -2.55 -3.11
CA LYS A 24 9.51 -3.88 -3.55
C LYS A 24 8.32 -4.73 -3.95
N GLU A 25 7.27 -4.75 -3.12
CA GLU A 25 6.05 -5.52 -3.41
C GLU A 25 5.32 -4.97 -4.65
N VAL A 26 5.15 -3.65 -4.75
CA VAL A 26 4.56 -3.00 -5.93
C VAL A 26 5.31 -3.38 -7.20
N LYS A 27 6.65 -3.38 -7.19
CA LYS A 27 7.49 -3.71 -8.36
C LYS A 27 7.53 -5.20 -8.70
N THR A 28 7.21 -6.09 -7.76
CA THR A 28 7.30 -7.54 -7.98
C THR A 28 5.93 -8.20 -8.12
N ALA A 29 4.85 -7.52 -7.74
CA ALA A 29 3.48 -8.00 -7.88
C ALA A 29 3.19 -8.50 -9.31
N GLY A 30 2.63 -9.71 -9.41
CA GLY A 30 2.27 -10.31 -10.70
C GLY A 30 1.10 -9.61 -11.40
N LYS A 31 0.89 -9.87 -12.70
CA LYS A 31 -0.20 -9.27 -13.50
C LYS A 31 -1.63 -9.63 -13.02
N ALA A 32 -1.75 -10.67 -12.20
CA ALA A 32 -3.01 -11.10 -11.59
C ALA A 32 -3.34 -10.32 -10.28
N VAL A 33 -2.42 -9.49 -9.78
CA VAL A 33 -2.63 -8.70 -8.58
C VAL A 33 -3.37 -7.42 -8.94
N TYR A 34 -4.51 -7.22 -8.28
CA TYR A 34 -5.35 -6.04 -8.38
C TYR A 34 -5.03 -5.03 -7.30
N ARG A 35 -4.72 -5.49 -6.08
CA ARG A 35 -4.53 -4.61 -4.91
C ARG A 35 -3.40 -5.10 -4.02
N ILE A 36 -2.67 -4.16 -3.43
CA ILE A 36 -1.83 -4.39 -2.25
C ILE A 36 -2.48 -3.69 -1.07
N ARG A 37 -2.87 -4.45 -0.06
CA ARG A 37 -3.45 -3.96 1.19
C ARG A 37 -2.34 -3.78 2.21
N VAL A 38 -2.03 -2.54 2.53
CA VAL A 38 -0.99 -2.16 3.48
C VAL A 38 -1.62 -1.92 4.85
N ILE A 39 -1.30 -2.76 5.82
CA ILE A 39 -1.71 -2.64 7.21
C ILE A 39 -0.61 -1.87 7.95
N HIS A 40 -0.90 -0.64 8.37
CA HIS A 40 0.10 0.24 9.02
C HIS A 40 -0.30 0.66 10.44
N GLY A 41 -1.46 0.20 10.92
CA GLY A 41 -1.98 0.47 12.26
C GLY A 41 -2.62 1.86 12.40
N PHE A 42 -3.35 2.07 13.49
CA PHE A 42 -4.06 3.34 13.73
C PHE A 42 -3.21 4.33 14.54
N HIS A 43 -2.75 3.91 15.72
CA HIS A 43 -1.97 4.74 16.64
C HIS A 43 -0.51 4.78 16.18
N GLY A 44 -0.03 5.95 15.75
CA GLY A 44 1.30 6.11 15.12
C GLY A 44 1.31 5.86 13.60
N GLY A 45 0.30 5.15 13.08
CA GLY A 45 0.13 4.88 11.66
C GLY A 45 -0.19 6.10 10.80
N THR A 46 -0.60 7.23 11.39
CA THR A 46 -0.81 8.50 10.64
C THR A 46 0.43 8.90 9.84
N ARG A 47 1.63 8.69 10.37
CA ARG A 47 2.88 9.00 9.65
C ARG A 47 3.07 8.08 8.45
N LEU A 48 2.83 6.77 8.63
CA LEU A 48 2.92 5.80 7.55
C LEU A 48 1.84 6.04 6.50
N ARG A 49 0.61 6.34 6.90
CA ARG A 49 -0.49 6.74 6.02
C ARG A 49 -0.13 7.96 5.16
N SER A 50 0.44 9.00 5.77
CA SER A 50 0.88 10.20 5.04
C SER A 50 2.00 9.86 4.06
N MET A 51 3.02 9.11 4.50
CA MET A 51 4.11 8.65 3.63
C MET A 51 3.57 7.84 2.45
N ILE A 52 2.66 6.88 2.68
CA ILE A 52 2.09 6.08 1.61
C ILE A 52 1.36 6.97 0.58
N ARG A 53 0.63 7.97 1.04
CA ARG A 53 -0.05 8.94 0.16
C ARG A 53 0.93 9.81 -0.62
N GLU A 54 2.03 10.23 0.01
CA GLU A 54 3.05 11.06 -0.61
C GLU A 54 3.88 10.30 -1.65
N GLU A 55 4.26 9.05 -1.37
CA GLU A 55 5.17 8.27 -2.21
C GLU A 55 4.45 7.49 -3.32
N PHE A 56 3.26 6.97 -3.04
CA PHE A 56 2.51 6.11 -3.98
C PHE A 56 1.26 6.78 -4.55
N GLY A 57 0.93 7.98 -4.08
CA GLY A 57 -0.15 8.80 -4.63
C GLY A 57 0.31 9.69 -5.77
N TYR A 58 -0.61 10.49 -6.31
CA TYR A 58 -0.29 11.58 -7.25
C TYR A 58 0.54 11.13 -8.47
N GLU A 59 0.29 9.92 -8.97
CA GLU A 59 1.00 9.33 -10.14
C GLU A 59 2.52 9.18 -9.96
N ARG A 60 3.04 9.23 -8.72
CA ARG A 60 4.48 9.09 -8.44
C ARG A 60 5.01 7.68 -8.62
N GLU A 61 4.17 6.68 -8.46
CA GLU A 61 4.50 5.28 -8.76
C GLU A 61 3.59 4.78 -9.91
N PRO A 62 4.12 4.60 -11.13
CA PRO A 62 3.34 4.26 -12.32
C PRO A 62 2.51 2.97 -12.20
N ARG A 63 2.92 2.04 -11.34
CA ARG A 63 2.17 0.80 -11.12
C ARG A 63 0.96 0.98 -10.20
N VAL A 64 0.92 2.05 -9.41
CA VAL A 64 -0.20 2.36 -8.51
C VAL A 64 -1.16 3.31 -9.25
N LYS A 65 -2.30 2.78 -9.68
CA LYS A 65 -3.33 3.56 -10.37
C LYS A 65 -4.02 4.55 -9.44
N ARG A 66 -4.28 4.14 -8.19
CA ARG A 66 -4.87 4.99 -7.15
C ARG A 66 -4.67 4.38 -5.77
N ILE A 67 -4.89 5.23 -4.77
CA ILE A 67 -4.93 4.85 -3.37
C ILE A 67 -6.39 4.88 -2.89
N GLU A 68 -6.82 3.81 -2.26
CA GLU A 68 -8.11 3.75 -1.57
C GLU A 68 -7.88 3.65 -0.05
N THR A 69 -8.61 4.46 0.71
CA THR A 69 -8.67 4.37 2.16
C THR A 69 -10.11 4.09 2.56
N GLY A 70 -10.37 2.92 3.15
CA GLY A 70 -11.69 2.54 3.64
C GLY A 70 -11.99 3.13 5.02
N MET A 71 -13.04 2.61 5.65
CA MET A 71 -13.44 3.00 7.02
C MET A 71 -12.37 2.65 8.07
N ASN A 72 -11.53 1.65 7.79
CA ASN A 72 -10.40 1.30 8.65
C ASN A 72 -9.20 2.21 8.33
N GLN A 73 -8.96 3.18 9.20
CA GLN A 73 -7.86 4.14 9.04
C GLN A 73 -6.47 3.53 9.22
N GLY A 74 -6.34 2.30 9.73
CA GLY A 74 -5.07 1.57 9.82
C GLY A 74 -4.71 0.77 8.57
N ILE A 75 -5.50 0.90 7.50
CA ILE A 75 -5.30 0.20 6.24
C ILE A 75 -5.31 1.21 5.08
N THR A 76 -4.39 1.02 4.15
CA THR A 76 -4.37 1.71 2.86
C THR A 76 -4.27 0.68 1.74
N GLU A 77 -5.13 0.78 0.73
CA GLU A 77 -5.06 -0.09 -0.44
C GLU A 77 -4.43 0.63 -1.63
N LEU A 78 -3.39 0.03 -2.19
CA LEU A 78 -2.78 0.44 -3.46
C LEU A 78 -3.43 -0.37 -4.58
N VAL A 79 -4.16 0.31 -5.46
CA VAL A 79 -4.82 -0.32 -6.61
C VAL A 79 -3.82 -0.40 -7.77
N LEU A 80 -3.49 -1.61 -8.21
CA LEU A 80 -2.57 -1.87 -9.32
C LEU A 80 -3.30 -2.15 -10.64
N ARG A 81 -4.54 -2.66 -10.55
CA ARG A 81 -5.36 -2.99 -11.73
C ARG A 81 -6.84 -2.74 -11.45
N GLU A 82 -7.55 -2.36 -12.51
CA GLU A 82 -9.01 -2.19 -12.49
C GLU A 82 -9.69 -3.44 -13.04
N PHE A 83 -10.90 -3.69 -12.56
CA PHE A 83 -11.75 -4.78 -13.05
C PHE A 83 -12.38 -4.40 -14.38
#